data_AF-A0A0M8TGG5-F1
#
_entry.id   AF-A0A0M8TGG5-F1
#
_cell.length_a   1.000
_cell.length_b   1.000
_cell.length_c   1.000
_cell.angle_alpha   90.00
_cell.angle_beta   90.00
_cell.angle_gamma   90.00
#
_symmetry.space_group_name_H-M   'P 1'
#
loop_
_entity.id
_entity.type
_entity.pdbx_description
1 polymer ?
#
loop_
_entity_poly.entity_id
_entity_poly.type
_entity_poly.pdbx_seq_one_letter_code
_entity_poly.pdbx_strand_id
1 'polypeptide(L)'
;MDMTETIEQKVDSVVVGVAQRPGTEPPCADGHDVQRRGSKVCAAVVDGAGHHEDVVRYSSVAPAAMTHIGMALGGLAGLITAGQMAHAYGTPPH
;
A
#
# COMPACT_ATOMS: atom_id res chain seq x y z
N MET A 1 38.51 -1.98 -27.53
CA MET A 1 37.20 -2.63 -27.74
C MET A 1 36.66 -2.89 -26.36
N ASP A 2 35.65 -2.11 -25.98
CA ASP A 2 35.11 -2.11 -24.62
C ASP A 2 34.12 -3.28 -24.47
N MET A 3 34.44 -4.24 -23.61
CA MET A 3 33.56 -5.38 -23.35
C MET A 3 32.46 -4.92 -22.39
N THR A 4 31.27 -4.69 -22.92
CA THR A 4 30.07 -4.48 -22.11
C THR A 4 29.59 -5.84 -21.61
N GLU A 5 29.95 -6.21 -20.38
CA GLU A 5 29.36 -7.37 -19.71
C GLU A 5 27.88 -7.08 -19.42
N THR A 6 27.00 -7.87 -20.03
CA THR A 6 25.58 -7.86 -19.73
C THR A 6 25.37 -8.65 -18.44
N ILE A 7 25.17 -7.95 -17.33
CA ILE A 7 24.81 -8.59 -16.06
C ILE A 7 23.35 -9.07 -16.18
N GLU A 8 23.17 -10.37 -16.41
CA GLU A 8 21.88 -11.04 -16.25
C GLU A 8 21.52 -11.04 -14.75
N GLN A 9 20.82 -10.00 -14.32
CA GLN A 9 20.31 -9.94 -12.95
C GLN A 9 19.04 -10.80 -12.88
N LYS A 10 19.19 -12.08 -12.52
CA LYS A 10 18.08 -12.98 -12.24
C LYS A 10 17.33 -12.46 -11.01
N VAL A 11 16.27 -11.70 -11.25
CA VAL A 11 15.39 -11.20 -10.19
C VAL A 11 14.53 -12.37 -9.73
N ASP A 12 14.78 -12.89 -8.53
CA ASP A 12 13.88 -13.85 -7.92
C ASP A 12 12.45 -13.28 -7.95
N SER A 13 11.51 -14.08 -8.44
CA SER A 13 10.15 -13.64 -8.63
C SER A 13 9.51 -13.41 -7.26
N VAL A 14 9.33 -12.15 -6.86
CA VAL A 14 8.46 -11.82 -5.72
C VAL A 14 7.06 -12.34 -6.04
N VAL A 15 6.59 -13.28 -5.23
CA VAL A 15 5.23 -13.82 -5.29
C VAL A 15 4.38 -13.07 -4.27
N VAL A 16 3.23 -12.58 -4.69
CA VAL A 16 2.28 -11.89 -3.80
C VAL A 16 1.00 -12.69 -3.76
N GLY A 17 0.52 -12.99 -2.56
CA GLY A 17 -0.80 -13.55 -2.32
C GLY A 17 -1.62 -12.57 -1.48
N VAL A 18 -2.91 -12.49 -1.77
CA VAL A 18 -3.87 -11.69 -1.00
C VAL A 18 -4.97 -12.61 -0.52
N ALA A 19 -5.30 -12.53 0.77
CA ALA A 19 -6.48 -13.15 1.35
C ALA A 19 -7.21 -12.09 2.18
N GLN A 20 -8.52 -11.96 1.97
CA GLN A 20 -9.37 -11.05 2.72
C GLN A 20 -10.60 -11.79 3.21
N ARG A 21 -10.99 -11.51 4.46
CA ARG A 21 -12.26 -11.95 5.04
C ARG A 21 -13.23 -10.77 5.00
N PRO A 22 -14.52 -10.97 4.74
CA PRO A 22 -15.52 -9.95 5.03
C PRO A 22 -15.42 -9.48 6.49
N GLY A 23 -15.63 -8.19 6.73
CA GLY A 23 -15.70 -7.64 8.09
C GLY A 23 -16.76 -8.34 8.93
N THR A 24 -16.64 -8.26 10.26
CA THR A 24 -17.62 -8.85 11.19
C THR A 24 -19.04 -8.33 10.94
N GLU A 25 -19.15 -7.05 10.57
CA GLU A 25 -20.36 -6.43 10.04
C GLU A 25 -20.06 -5.83 8.66
N PRO A 26 -20.89 -6.08 7.63
CA PRO A 26 -20.75 -5.37 6.36
C PRO A 26 -21.16 -3.90 6.48
N PRO A 27 -20.50 -2.98 5.74
CA PRO A 27 -19.37 -3.22 4.84
C PRO A 27 -18.01 -3.35 5.56
N CYS A 28 -17.09 -4.10 4.95
CA CYS A 28 -15.72 -4.23 5.46
C CYS A 28 -15.00 -2.89 5.37
N ALA A 29 -14.44 -2.44 6.49
CA ALA A 29 -13.68 -1.20 6.56
C ALA A 29 -12.18 -1.39 6.27
N ASP A 30 -11.76 -2.55 5.77
CA ASP A 30 -10.35 -2.81 5.44
C ASP A 30 -10.10 -2.67 3.94
N GLY A 31 -8.94 -2.13 3.59
CA GLY A 31 -8.48 -2.05 2.21
C GLY A 31 -7.08 -2.60 2.05
N HIS A 32 -6.77 -3.06 0.84
CA HIS A 32 -5.42 -3.46 0.47
C HIS A 32 -5.14 -3.04 -0.98
N ASP A 33 -3.87 -2.85 -1.32
CA ASP A 33 -3.43 -2.71 -2.69
C ASP A 33 -2.03 -3.30 -2.88
N VAL A 34 -1.76 -3.78 -4.09
CA VAL A 34 -0.45 -4.30 -4.49
C VAL A 34 -0.12 -3.76 -5.88
N GLN A 35 0.98 -3.02 -5.98
CA GLN A 35 1.53 -2.58 -7.26
C GLN A 35 2.84 -3.30 -7.57
N ARG A 36 3.03 -3.64 -8.84
CA ARG A 36 4.28 -4.21 -9.37
C ARG A 36 4.78 -3.42 -10.56
N ARG A 37 6.07 -3.08 -10.56
CA ARG A 37 6.77 -2.48 -11.70
C ARG A 37 8.14 -3.13 -11.88
N GLY A 38 8.22 -4.08 -12.82
CA GLY A 38 9.42 -4.90 -13.01
C GLY A 38 9.73 -5.74 -11.77
N SER A 39 10.92 -5.50 -11.19
CA SER A 39 11.38 -6.14 -9.95
C SER A 39 10.83 -5.50 -8.67
N LYS A 40 10.20 -4.33 -8.76
CA LYS A 40 9.67 -3.61 -7.60
C LYS A 40 8.24 -4.04 -7.29
N VAL A 41 7.97 -4.30 -6.03
CA VAL A 41 6.63 -4.56 -5.49
C VAL A 41 6.39 -3.61 -4.33
N CYS A 42 5.23 -2.97 -4.31
CA CYS A 42 4.74 -2.19 -3.19
C CYS A 42 3.39 -2.77 -2.78
N ALA A 43 3.19 -2.99 -1.49
CA ALA A 43 1.91 -3.45 -0.94
C ALA A 43 1.54 -2.54 0.23
N ALA A 44 0.24 -2.27 0.36
CA ALA A 44 -0.31 -1.53 1.49
C ALA A 44 -1.58 -2.22 1.97
N VAL A 45 -1.80 -2.18 3.29
CA VAL A 45 -3.03 -2.62 3.96
C VAL A 45 -3.46 -1.50 4.89
N VAL A 46 -4.75 -1.17 4.88
CA VAL A 46 -5.37 -0.16 5.72
C VAL A 46 -6.48 -0.84 6.52
N ASP A 47 -6.39 -0.73 7.84
CA ASP A 47 -7.44 -1.14 8.79
C ASP A 47 -8.32 0.08 9.09
N GLY A 48 -9.60 -0.01 8.75
CA GLY A 48 -10.56 1.04 9.03
C GLY A 48 -11.25 0.81 10.37
N ALA A 49 -11.03 1.71 11.32
CA ALA A 49 -11.67 1.64 12.62
C ALA A 49 -13.14 2.10 12.56
N GLY A 50 -14.07 1.13 12.53
CA GLY A 50 -15.52 1.37 12.64
C GLY A 50 -16.29 1.24 11.32
N HIS A 51 -17.58 1.61 11.32
CA HIS A 51 -18.51 1.37 10.22
C HIS A 51 -19.09 2.65 9.59
N HIS A 52 -18.52 3.82 9.91
CA HIS A 52 -18.96 5.06 9.29
C HIS A 52 -18.67 5.02 7.78
N GLU A 53 -19.59 5.54 6.96
CA GLU A 53 -19.47 5.47 5.49
C GLU A 53 -18.15 6.04 4.97
N ASP A 54 -17.69 7.14 5.57
CA ASP A 54 -16.39 7.74 5.25
C ASP A 54 -15.21 6.82 5.58
N VAL A 55 -15.24 6.08 6.68
CA VAL A 55 -14.16 5.14 7.05
C VAL A 55 -14.06 4.04 6.00
N VAL A 56 -15.19 3.44 5.65
CA VAL A 56 -15.30 2.38 4.64
C VAL A 56 -14.84 2.89 3.27
N ARG A 57 -15.26 4.11 2.91
CA ARG A 57 -14.87 4.73 1.64
C ARG A 57 -13.37 5.00 1.61
N TYR A 58 -12.81 5.63 2.64
CA TYR A 58 -11.41 6.03 2.63
C TYR A 58 -10.45 4.85 2.76
N SER A 59 -10.79 3.84 3.57
CA SER A 59 -9.98 2.63 3.67
C SER A 59 -9.89 1.87 2.35
N SER A 60 -10.93 1.93 1.50
CA SER A 60 -10.91 1.30 0.18
C SER A 60 -9.97 1.99 -0.85
N VAL A 61 -9.71 3.30 -0.70
CA VAL A 61 -8.92 4.07 -1.69
C VAL A 61 -7.51 4.43 -1.22
N ALA A 62 -7.30 4.54 0.10
CA ALA A 62 -6.01 4.87 0.68
C ALA A 62 -4.86 3.92 0.30
N PRO A 63 -5.04 2.58 0.27
CA PRO A 63 -3.97 1.66 -0.09
C PRO A 63 -3.36 1.96 -1.46
N ALA A 64 -4.18 2.29 -2.46
CA ALA A 64 -3.73 2.61 -3.81
C ALA A 64 -2.88 3.89 -3.87
N ALA A 65 -3.23 4.89 -3.05
CA ALA A 65 -2.42 6.11 -2.94
C ALA A 65 -1.06 5.80 -2.28
N MET A 66 -1.04 4.97 -1.22
CA MET A 66 0.18 4.60 -0.51
C MET A 66 1.14 3.79 -1.40
N THR A 67 0.65 2.78 -2.10
CA THR A 67 1.46 1.98 -3.03
C THR A 67 1.95 2.82 -4.21
N HIS A 68 1.14 3.76 -4.71
CA HIS A 68 1.57 4.68 -5.78
C HIS A 68 2.71 5.58 -5.32
N ILE A 69 2.60 6.19 -4.14
CA ILE A 69 3.67 7.00 -3.52
C ILE A 69 4.90 6.14 -3.29
N GLY A 70 4.74 4.93 -2.75
CA GLY A 70 5.84 3.99 -2.54
C GLY A 70 6.55 3.58 -3.84
N MET A 71 5.79 3.41 -4.93
CA MET A 71 6.32 3.06 -6.24
C MET A 71 7.03 4.23 -6.92
N ALA A 72 6.51 5.45 -6.76
CA ALA A 72 7.05 6.66 -7.39
C ALA A 72 8.25 7.24 -6.63
N LEU A 73 8.18 7.27 -5.30
CA LEU A 73 9.12 7.98 -4.43
C LEU A 73 9.94 7.05 -3.51
N GLY A 74 9.63 5.76 -3.47
CA GLY A 74 10.28 4.77 -2.61
C GLY A 74 9.52 4.50 -1.30
N GLY A 75 9.85 3.38 -0.65
CA GLY A 75 9.11 2.88 0.51
C GLY A 75 9.06 3.84 1.71
N LEU A 76 10.13 4.63 1.95
CA LEU A 76 10.16 5.59 3.06
C LEU A 76 9.10 6.67 2.91
N ALA A 77 8.88 7.19 1.70
CA ALA A 77 7.83 8.18 1.44
C ALA A 77 6.44 7.58 1.73
N GLY A 78 6.20 6.34 1.28
CA GLY A 78 4.96 5.62 1.59
C GLY A 78 4.73 5.43 3.09
N LEU A 79 5.78 5.06 3.84
CA LEU A 79 5.71 4.91 5.30
C LEU A 79 5.46 6.24 6.03
N ILE A 80 6.11 7.32 5.59
CA ILE A 80 5.86 8.66 6.15
C ILE A 80 4.40 9.06 5.88
N THR A 81 3.89 8.88 4.66
CA THR A 81 2.48 9.16 4.34
C THR A 81 1.54 8.37 5.21
N ALA A 82 1.74 7.05 5.37
CA ALA A 82 0.93 6.22 6.25
C ALA A 82 0.98 6.70 7.72
N GLY A 83 2.17 7.07 8.21
CA GLY A 83 2.35 7.61 9.55
C GLY A 83 1.65 8.96 9.75
N GLN A 84 1.69 9.86 8.78
CA GLN A 84 0.97 11.15 8.84
C GLN A 84 -0.55 10.94 8.84
N MET A 85 -1.05 9.97 8.07
CA MET A 85 -2.47 9.61 8.08
C MET A 85 -2.92 9.05 9.44
N ALA A 86 -2.11 8.18 10.04
CA ALA A 86 -2.38 7.66 11.39
C ALA A 86 -2.32 8.76 12.46
N HIS A 87 -1.37 9.70 12.35
CA HIS A 87 -1.26 10.83 13.26
C HIS A 87 -2.48 11.75 13.18
N ALA A 88 -2.94 12.08 11.97
CA ALA A 88 -4.13 12.92 11.75
C ALA A 88 -5.40 12.31 12.38
N TYR A 89 -5.52 10.97 12.40
CA TYR A 89 -6.62 10.30 13.09
C TYR A 89 -6.57 10.49 14.61
N GLY A 90 -5.38 10.41 15.21
CA GLY A 90 -5.18 10.65 16.65
C GLY A 90 -5.28 12.12 17.06
N THR A 91 -5.33 13.04 16.10
CA THR A 91 -5.38 14.49 16.34
C THR A 91 -6.29 15.14 15.29
N PRO A 92 -7.61 14.89 15.35
CA PRO A 92 -8.53 15.40 14.35
C PRO A 92 -8.43 16.93 14.25
N PRO A 93 -8.45 17.50 13.04
CA PRO A 93 -8.49 18.94 12.87
C PRO A 93 -9.76 19.46 13.57
N HIS A 94 -9.53 20.39 14.49
CA HIS A 94 -10.55 21.08 15.28
C HIS A 94 -11.35 22.05 14.40
#